data_AF-A0A1M2VNK8-F1
#
_entry.id   AF-A0A1M2VNK8-F1
#
_cell.length_a   1.000
_cell.length_b   1.000
_cell.length_c   1.000
_cell.angle_alpha   90.00
_cell.angle_beta   90.00
_cell.angle_gamma   90.00
#
_symmetry.space_group_name_H-M   'P 1'
#
loop_
_entity.id
_entity.type
_entity.pdbx_description
1 polymer ?
#
loop_
_entity_poly.entity_id
_entity_poly.type
_entity_poly.pdbx_seq_one_letter_code
_entity_poly.pdbx_strand_id
1 'polypeptide(L)'
;MRIQAYEDKLSEQILEEVGAGAQDLIEELGEERETPLGEWETPAFLGFVKYQLAEAHSLRALYFHSSGKRARFAAGGITDEVMDLFALSAEAYLQSAEVFPEDDERHFWSLYYAYNILLDVGHPAGDLIHIMKRAQDAGTKMKAIWEVAIHTCVCERKDALESCINWRADLVANIEQGTITDDTPIMRPPPPGQS
;
A
#
# COMPACT_ATOMS: atom_id res chain seq x y z
N MET A 1 22.63 14.49 22.28
CA MET A 1 21.36 14.20 22.97
C MET A 1 20.27 15.25 22.72
N ARG A 2 20.55 16.57 22.78
CA ARG A 2 19.53 17.63 22.57
C ARG A 2 19.10 17.86 21.11
N ILE A 3 19.94 17.50 20.13
CA ILE A 3 19.64 17.65 18.68
C ILE A 3 18.72 16.51 18.21
N GLN A 4 19.06 15.25 18.51
CA GLN A 4 18.24 14.09 18.15
C GLN A 4 16.79 14.20 18.66
N ALA A 5 16.60 14.56 19.94
CA ALA A 5 15.26 14.72 20.51
C ALA A 5 14.45 15.85 19.86
N TYR A 6 15.10 16.85 19.25
CA TYR A 6 14.43 17.91 18.50
C TYR A 6 14.06 17.43 17.10
N GLU A 7 14.95 16.70 16.43
CA GLU A 7 14.71 16.09 15.12
C GLU A 7 13.57 15.07 15.17
N ASP A 8 13.54 14.21 16.20
CA ASP A 8 12.48 13.22 16.39
C ASP A 8 11.12 13.91 16.60
N LYS A 9 11.08 14.97 17.40
CA LYS A 9 9.86 15.76 17.63
C LYS A 9 9.39 16.53 16.40
N LEU A 10 10.31 17.06 15.60
CA LEU A 10 9.96 17.72 14.33
C LEU A 10 9.40 16.72 13.32
N SER A 11 10.00 15.52 13.24
CA SER A 11 9.51 14.42 12.41
C SER A 11 8.10 13.98 12.81
N GLU A 12 7.81 13.94 14.11
CA GLU A 12 6.47 13.68 14.65
C GLU A 12 5.44 14.72 14.19
N GLN A 13 5.76 16.00 14.34
CA GLN A 13 4.88 17.09 13.94
C GLN A 13 4.60 17.08 12.43
N ILE A 14 5.64 16.86 11.61
CA ILE A 14 5.50 16.75 10.16
C ILE A 14 4.57 15.59 9.80
N LEU A 15 4.71 14.44 10.47
CA LEU A 15 3.88 13.27 10.21
C LEU A 15 2.41 13.53 10.57
N GLU A 16 2.15 14.17 11.71
CA GLU A 16 0.79 14.58 12.12
C GLU A 16 0.17 15.57 11.12
N GLU A 17 0.93 16.58 10.67
CA GLU A 17 0.47 17.54 9.65
C GLU A 17 0.15 16.86 8.32
N VAL A 18 0.97 15.90 7.88
CA VAL A 18 0.71 15.10 6.67
C VAL A 18 -0.56 14.27 6.83
N GLY A 19 -0.76 13.63 8.00
CA GLY A 19 -1.97 12.84 8.28
C GLY A 19 -3.24 13.70 8.26
N ALA A 20 -3.19 14.87 8.89
CA ALA A 20 -4.31 15.81 8.93
C ALA A 20 -4.62 16.37 7.53
N GLY A 21 -3.61 16.88 6.81
CA GLY A 21 -3.81 17.41 5.47
C GLY A 21 -4.29 16.36 4.46
N ALA A 22 -3.85 15.11 4.61
CA ALA A 22 -4.37 14.00 3.81
C ALA A 22 -5.86 13.75 4.09
N GLN A 23 -6.28 13.79 5.35
CA GLN A 23 -7.68 13.60 5.72
C GLN A 23 -8.56 14.76 5.22
N ASP A 24 -8.10 16.01 5.36
CA ASP A 24 -8.80 17.20 4.84
C ASP A 24 -9.02 17.08 3.31
N LEU A 25 -7.99 16.67 2.56
CA LEU A 25 -8.10 16.46 1.11
C LEU A 25 -9.06 15.31 0.74
N ILE A 26 -9.08 14.22 1.50
CA ILE A 26 -10.03 13.12 1.29
C ILE A 26 -11.47 13.60 1.50
N GLU A 27 -11.69 14.42 2.53
CA GLU A 27 -13.02 14.98 2.81
C GLU A 27 -13.44 15.98 1.72
N GLU A 28 -12.56 16.90 1.33
CA GLU A 28 -12.84 17.88 0.28
C GLU A 28 -13.11 17.22 -1.08
N LEU A 29 -12.24 16.30 -1.51
CA LEU A 29 -12.32 15.68 -2.84
C LEU A 29 -13.27 14.49 -2.88
N GLY A 30 -13.61 13.89 -1.74
CA GLY A 30 -14.56 12.79 -1.65
C GLY A 30 -16.02 13.22 -1.87
N GLU A 31 -16.31 14.52 -1.73
CA GLU A 31 -17.61 15.11 -2.07
C GLU A 31 -17.77 15.41 -3.57
N GLU A 32 -16.67 15.39 -4.32
CA GLU A 32 -16.70 15.58 -5.76
C GLU A 32 -17.34 14.37 -6.46
N ARG A 33 -17.81 14.63 -7.68
CA ARG A 33 -18.39 13.56 -8.53
C ARG A 33 -17.35 12.48 -8.85
N GLU A 34 -17.81 11.27 -9.09
CA GLU A 34 -16.92 10.13 -9.43
C GLU A 34 -16.43 10.15 -10.88
N THR A 35 -17.09 10.87 -11.78
CA THR A 35 -16.81 10.86 -13.22
C THR A 35 -16.80 12.29 -13.81
N PRO A 36 -16.01 12.56 -14.86
CA PRO A 36 -16.05 13.86 -15.54
C PRO A 36 -17.40 14.08 -16.23
N LEU A 37 -17.79 15.36 -16.41
CA LEU A 37 -19.04 15.74 -17.10
C LEU A 37 -19.01 15.41 -18.59
N GLY A 38 -17.83 15.22 -19.16
CA GLY A 38 -17.62 14.79 -20.53
C GLY A 38 -16.13 14.67 -20.87
N GLU A 39 -15.84 14.15 -22.06
CA GLU A 39 -14.47 13.86 -22.50
C GLU A 39 -13.54 15.08 -22.48
N TRP A 40 -14.07 16.27 -22.75
CA TRP A 40 -13.31 17.52 -22.76
C TRP A 40 -12.78 17.92 -21.36
N GLU A 41 -13.40 17.42 -20.30
CA GLU A 41 -13.02 17.70 -18.92
C GLU A 41 -12.14 16.61 -18.32
N THR A 42 -12.13 15.41 -18.91
CA THR A 42 -11.42 14.23 -18.39
C THR A 42 -9.98 14.53 -17.93
N PRO A 43 -9.13 15.27 -18.68
CA PRO A 43 -7.77 15.55 -18.23
C PRO A 43 -7.72 16.39 -16.94
N ALA A 44 -8.58 17.40 -16.82
CA ALA A 44 -8.64 18.25 -15.65
C ALA A 44 -9.21 17.50 -14.45
N PHE A 45 -10.30 16.74 -14.67
CA PHE A 45 -10.90 15.93 -13.63
C PHE A 45 -9.93 14.86 -13.09
N LEU A 46 -9.20 14.17 -13.96
CA LEU A 46 -8.18 13.21 -13.54
C LEU A 46 -7.06 13.89 -12.75
N GLY A 47 -6.51 15.00 -13.26
CA GLY A 47 -5.37 15.68 -12.66
C GLY A 47 -5.65 16.39 -11.35
N PHE A 48 -6.82 17.00 -11.20
CA PHE A 48 -7.17 17.84 -10.04
C PHE A 48 -8.11 17.18 -9.04
N VAL A 49 -8.82 16.11 -9.42
CA VAL A 49 -9.73 15.38 -8.51
C VAL A 49 -9.23 13.97 -8.26
N LYS A 50 -9.30 13.08 -9.26
CA LYS A 50 -9.03 11.64 -9.05
C LYS A 50 -7.62 11.36 -8.53
N TYR A 51 -6.59 11.87 -9.21
CA TYR A 51 -5.22 11.61 -8.76
C TYR A 51 -4.89 12.30 -7.43
N GLN A 52 -5.48 13.45 -7.15
CA GLN A 52 -5.25 14.13 -5.87
C GLN A 52 -5.91 13.37 -4.71
N LEU A 53 -7.12 12.86 -4.92
CA LEU A 53 -7.82 12.01 -3.94
C LEU A 53 -7.05 10.71 -3.68
N ALA A 54 -6.57 10.06 -4.75
CA ALA A 54 -5.77 8.83 -4.61
C ALA A 54 -4.46 9.10 -3.84
N GLU A 55 -3.76 10.19 -4.15
CA GLU A 55 -2.57 10.60 -3.41
C GLU A 55 -2.87 10.94 -1.94
N ALA A 56 -4.01 11.57 -1.65
CA ALA A 56 -4.42 11.83 -0.28
C ALA A 56 -4.61 10.53 0.52
N HIS A 57 -5.24 9.51 -0.07
CA HIS A 57 -5.29 8.17 0.53
C HIS A 57 -3.89 7.54 0.72
N SER A 58 -2.98 7.68 -0.25
CA SER A 58 -1.59 7.22 -0.13
C SER A 58 -0.82 7.92 1.01
N LEU A 59 -1.03 9.23 1.20
CA LEU A 59 -0.42 10.00 2.29
C LEU A 59 -0.97 9.59 3.65
N ARG A 60 -2.29 9.37 3.75
CA ARG A 60 -2.92 8.80 4.95
C ARG A 60 -2.38 7.41 5.27
N ALA A 61 -2.13 6.58 4.25
CA ALA A 61 -1.51 5.28 4.43
C ALA A 61 -0.08 5.42 4.98
N LEU A 62 0.73 6.34 4.43
CA LEU A 62 2.08 6.64 4.91
C LEU A 62 2.09 7.09 6.38
N TYR A 63 1.12 7.94 6.77
CA TYR A 63 0.93 8.38 8.15
C TYR A 63 0.77 7.19 9.10
N PHE A 64 -0.18 6.30 8.82
CA PHE A 64 -0.45 5.13 9.67
C PHE A 64 0.71 4.13 9.65
N HIS A 65 1.34 3.90 8.49
CA HIS A 65 2.48 3.00 8.40
C HIS A 65 3.65 3.48 9.27
N SER A 66 3.98 4.77 9.17
CA SER A 66 5.09 5.37 9.90
C SER A 66 4.81 5.39 11.40
N SER A 67 3.56 5.69 11.79
CA SER A 67 3.11 5.61 13.18
C SER A 67 3.20 4.19 13.72
N GLY A 68 2.76 3.20 12.96
CA GLY A 68 2.86 1.78 13.30
C GLY A 68 4.31 1.32 13.47
N LYS A 69 5.22 1.70 12.56
CA LYS A 69 6.65 1.35 12.69
C LYS A 69 7.26 1.91 13.97
N ARG A 70 6.91 3.14 14.33
CA ARG A 70 7.37 3.78 15.57
C ARG A 70 6.81 3.07 16.80
N ALA A 71 5.51 2.77 16.81
CA ALA A 71 4.88 1.99 17.88
C ALA A 71 5.53 0.61 18.05
N ARG A 72 5.79 -0.10 16.94
CA ARG A 72 6.48 -1.40 16.92
C ARG A 72 7.88 -1.30 17.51
N PHE A 73 8.64 -0.27 17.13
CA PHE A 73 9.99 -0.04 17.64
C PHE A 73 9.97 0.26 19.15
N ALA A 74 9.07 1.14 19.61
CA ALA A 74 8.94 1.49 21.02
C ALA A 74 8.50 0.31 21.89
N ALA A 75 7.60 -0.53 21.39
CA ALA A 75 7.13 -1.73 22.08
C ALA A 75 8.11 -2.93 21.98
N GLY A 76 9.06 -2.89 21.05
CA GLY A 76 9.98 -4.00 20.77
C GLY A 76 9.32 -5.20 20.10
N GLY A 77 8.15 -5.04 19.45
CA GLY A 77 7.39 -6.15 18.89
C GLY A 77 6.04 -5.74 18.30
N ILE A 78 5.28 -6.73 17.83
CA ILE A 78 3.91 -6.55 17.32
C ILE A 78 2.96 -6.55 18.53
N THR A 79 2.20 -5.46 18.67
CA THR A 79 1.11 -5.29 19.65
C THR A 79 -0.21 -5.08 18.91
N ASP A 80 -1.34 -5.10 19.62
CA ASP A 80 -2.65 -4.81 19.04
C ASP A 80 -2.68 -3.42 18.38
N GLU A 81 -2.10 -2.40 19.02
CA GLU A 81 -1.96 -1.06 18.45
C GLU A 81 -1.14 -1.04 17.15
N VAL A 82 -0.05 -1.83 17.09
CA VAL A 82 0.74 -1.96 15.86
C VAL A 82 -0.08 -2.62 14.76
N MET A 83 -0.84 -3.68 15.08
CA MET A 83 -1.71 -4.34 14.11
C MET A 83 -2.78 -3.39 13.58
N ASP A 84 -3.42 -2.61 14.46
CA ASP A 84 -4.45 -1.64 14.08
C ASP A 84 -3.89 -0.55 13.17
N LEU A 85 -2.71 0.01 13.48
CA LEU A 85 -2.06 1.03 12.65
C LEU A 85 -1.66 0.47 11.27
N PHE A 86 -1.15 -0.76 11.21
CA PHE A 86 -0.82 -1.39 9.93
C PHE A 86 -2.08 -1.72 9.13
N ALA A 87 -3.16 -2.17 9.76
CA ALA A 87 -4.44 -2.41 9.11
C ALA A 87 -5.02 -1.11 8.52
N LEU A 88 -5.03 -0.02 9.28
CA LEU A 88 -5.46 1.30 8.81
C LEU A 88 -4.60 1.80 7.63
N SER A 89 -3.30 1.53 7.66
CA SER A 89 -2.40 1.87 6.57
C SER A 89 -2.70 1.08 5.30
N ALA A 90 -2.85 -0.24 5.42
CA ALA A 90 -3.17 -1.10 4.29
C ALA A 90 -4.52 -0.73 3.67
N GLU A 91 -5.55 -0.50 4.49
CA GLU A 91 -6.86 -0.06 4.04
C GLU A 91 -6.80 1.26 3.26
N ALA A 92 -6.03 2.25 3.74
CA ALA A 92 -5.85 3.51 3.03
C ALA A 92 -5.14 3.32 1.67
N TYR A 93 -4.18 2.41 1.56
CA TYR A 93 -3.60 2.05 0.26
C TYR A 93 -4.58 1.31 -0.64
N LEU A 94 -5.45 0.44 -0.10
CA LEU A 94 -6.52 -0.20 -0.89
C LEU A 94 -7.49 0.85 -1.44
N GLN A 95 -7.90 1.82 -0.61
CA GLN A 95 -8.73 2.96 -1.04
C GLN A 95 -8.05 3.78 -2.13
N SER A 96 -6.75 4.07 -1.99
CA SER A 96 -5.96 4.72 -3.04
C SER A 96 -6.00 3.93 -4.36
N ALA A 97 -5.85 2.60 -4.29
CA ALA A 97 -5.94 1.74 -5.46
C ALA A 97 -7.34 1.79 -6.13
N GLU A 98 -8.43 1.89 -5.37
CA GLU A 98 -9.78 2.02 -5.96
C GLU A 98 -9.99 3.35 -6.71
N VAL A 99 -9.23 4.39 -6.37
CA VAL A 99 -9.34 5.71 -7.00
C VAL A 99 -8.48 5.83 -8.25
N PHE A 100 -7.26 5.25 -8.24
CA PHE A 100 -6.40 5.22 -9.42
C PHE A 100 -7.03 4.40 -10.56
N PRO A 101 -6.84 4.81 -11.84
CA PRO A 101 -7.19 3.97 -12.98
C PRO A 101 -6.47 2.61 -12.90
N GLU A 102 -7.17 1.53 -13.25
CA GLU A 102 -6.65 0.15 -13.08
C GLU A 102 -5.39 -0.15 -13.91
N ASP A 103 -5.13 0.63 -14.97
CA ASP A 103 -3.99 0.53 -15.85
C ASP A 103 -2.85 1.51 -15.49
N ASP A 104 -3.04 2.31 -14.43
CA ASP A 104 -2.04 3.22 -13.88
C ASP A 104 -1.01 2.47 -13.03
N GLU A 105 0.25 2.91 -13.07
CA GLU A 105 1.33 2.35 -12.25
C GLU A 105 1.04 2.47 -10.75
N ARG A 106 0.40 3.57 -10.33
CA ARG A 106 0.11 3.84 -8.93
C ARG A 106 -1.00 2.96 -8.37
N HIS A 107 -1.92 2.46 -9.22
CA HIS A 107 -2.89 1.43 -8.83
C HIS A 107 -2.17 0.14 -8.39
N PHE A 108 -1.23 -0.34 -9.22
CA PHE A 108 -0.41 -1.51 -8.88
C PHE A 108 0.38 -1.30 -7.59
N TRP A 109 1.09 -0.17 -7.46
CA TRP A 109 1.92 0.10 -6.29
C TRP A 109 1.12 0.20 -5.01
N SER A 110 -0.08 0.79 -5.05
CA SER A 110 -0.95 0.89 -3.87
C SER A 110 -1.36 -0.50 -3.37
N LEU A 111 -1.76 -1.41 -4.28
CA LEU A 111 -2.03 -2.81 -3.93
C LEU A 111 -0.80 -3.53 -3.38
N TYR A 112 0.36 -3.31 -4.00
CA TYR A 112 1.64 -3.89 -3.55
C TYR A 112 2.00 -3.43 -2.13
N TYR A 113 1.86 -2.15 -1.83
CA TYR A 113 2.15 -1.62 -0.50
C TYR A 113 1.17 -2.14 0.56
N ALA A 114 -0.14 -2.18 0.27
CA ALA A 114 -1.12 -2.77 1.16
C ALA A 114 -0.77 -4.23 1.53
N TYR A 115 -0.42 -5.05 0.52
CA TYR A 115 0.04 -6.42 0.72
C TYR A 115 1.27 -6.49 1.64
N ASN A 116 2.31 -5.71 1.35
CA ASN A 116 3.56 -5.76 2.12
C ASN A 116 3.37 -5.34 3.58
N ILE A 117 2.52 -4.36 3.83
CA ILE A 117 2.18 -3.90 5.18
C ILE A 117 1.48 -5.01 5.96
N LEU A 118 0.47 -5.65 5.37
CA LEU A 118 -0.26 -6.75 6.01
C LEU A 118 0.64 -7.97 6.25
N LEU A 119 1.54 -8.25 5.32
CA LEU A 119 2.54 -9.32 5.45
C LEU A 119 3.52 -9.05 6.61
N ASP A 120 3.85 -7.79 6.91
CA ASP A 120 4.80 -7.43 7.97
C ASP A 120 4.24 -7.62 9.39
N VAL A 121 2.91 -7.78 9.53
CA VAL A 121 2.21 -7.98 10.81
C VAL A 121 1.49 -9.33 10.94
N GLY A 122 1.47 -10.16 9.88
CA GLY A 122 0.93 -11.52 9.98
C GLY A 122 -0.56 -11.62 9.67
N HIS A 123 -0.97 -11.17 8.48
CA HIS A 123 -2.37 -11.23 8.07
C HIS A 123 -2.77 -12.60 7.47
N PRO A 124 -4.06 -12.97 7.44
CA PRO A 124 -4.52 -14.24 6.86
C PRO A 124 -4.08 -14.43 5.40
N ALA A 125 -3.70 -15.66 5.08
CA ALA A 125 -3.25 -16.05 3.74
C ALA A 125 -4.29 -15.74 2.66
N GLY A 126 -5.58 -15.96 2.92
CA GLY A 126 -6.66 -15.71 1.97
C GLY A 126 -6.73 -14.24 1.53
N ASP A 127 -6.67 -13.31 2.48
CA ASP A 127 -6.70 -11.88 2.23
C ASP A 127 -5.46 -11.43 1.43
N LEU A 128 -4.29 -11.93 1.82
CA LEU A 128 -3.04 -11.67 1.11
C LEU A 128 -3.10 -12.16 -0.34
N ILE A 129 -3.55 -13.40 -0.58
CA ILE A 129 -3.72 -13.96 -1.92
C ILE A 129 -4.67 -13.11 -2.77
N HIS A 130 -5.76 -12.64 -2.17
CA HIS A 130 -6.73 -11.79 -2.86
C HIS A 130 -6.10 -10.47 -3.33
N ILE A 131 -5.38 -9.76 -2.43
CA ILE A 131 -4.70 -8.50 -2.77
C ILE A 131 -3.63 -8.74 -3.84
N MET A 132 -2.83 -9.80 -3.70
CA MET A 132 -1.78 -10.14 -4.66
C MET A 132 -2.34 -10.46 -6.06
N LYS A 133 -3.50 -11.14 -6.13
CA LYS A 133 -4.17 -11.40 -7.40
C LYS A 133 -4.55 -10.09 -8.08
N ARG A 134 -5.14 -9.15 -7.34
CA ARG A 134 -5.47 -7.82 -7.86
C ARG A 134 -4.22 -7.09 -8.38
N ALA A 135 -3.11 -7.14 -7.62
CA ALA A 135 -1.84 -6.54 -8.05
C ALA A 135 -1.30 -7.20 -9.33
N GLN A 136 -1.41 -8.52 -9.48
CA GLN A 136 -1.01 -9.21 -10.71
C GLN A 136 -1.85 -8.78 -11.92
N ASP A 137 -3.16 -8.66 -11.76
CA ASP A 137 -4.08 -8.22 -12.81
C ASP A 137 -3.77 -6.75 -13.22
N ALA A 138 -3.55 -5.87 -12.23
CA ALA A 138 -3.10 -4.49 -12.43
C ALA A 138 -1.76 -4.42 -13.19
N GLY A 139 -0.75 -5.17 -12.75
CA GLY A 139 0.56 -5.20 -13.40
C GLY A 139 0.49 -5.67 -14.87
N THR A 140 -0.45 -6.56 -15.18
CA THR A 140 -0.70 -7.02 -16.56
C THR A 140 -1.30 -5.91 -17.42
N LYS A 141 -2.30 -5.18 -16.91
CA LYS A 141 -2.93 -4.02 -17.61
C LYS A 141 -1.92 -2.90 -17.81
N MET A 142 -1.22 -2.52 -16.74
CA MET A 142 -0.16 -1.52 -16.74
C MET A 142 0.91 -1.83 -17.78
N LYS A 143 1.33 -3.10 -17.91
CA LYS A 143 2.35 -3.50 -18.90
C LYS A 143 1.96 -3.17 -20.33
N ALA A 144 0.68 -3.19 -20.69
CA ALA A 144 0.24 -2.85 -22.04
C ALA A 144 0.52 -1.39 -22.44
N ILE A 145 0.60 -0.47 -21.46
CA ILE A 145 0.78 0.97 -21.68
C ILE A 145 2.19 1.41 -21.27
N TRP A 146 2.71 0.85 -20.20
CA TRP A 146 3.96 1.25 -19.55
C TRP A 146 5.13 0.29 -19.82
N GLU A 147 5.05 -0.56 -20.85
CA GLU A 147 6.07 -1.56 -21.19
C GLU A 147 7.49 -0.97 -21.21
N VAL A 148 7.65 0.20 -21.81
CA VAL A 148 8.94 0.91 -21.85
C VAL A 148 9.39 1.32 -20.45
N ALA A 149 8.52 1.87 -19.61
CA ALA A 149 8.86 2.27 -18.25
C ALA A 149 9.25 1.07 -17.36
N ILE A 150 8.57 -0.07 -17.52
CA ILE A 150 8.89 -1.33 -16.81
C ILE A 150 10.29 -1.84 -17.21
N HIS A 151 10.66 -1.73 -18.49
CA HIS A 151 11.94 -2.22 -18.99
C HIS A 151 13.10 -1.23 -18.85
N THR A 152 12.83 0.06 -18.72
CA THR A 152 13.86 1.11 -18.68
C THR A 152 14.07 1.70 -17.28
N CYS A 153 13.14 1.50 -16.35
CA CYS A 153 13.15 2.19 -15.07
C CYS A 153 13.23 1.17 -13.91
N VAL A 154 14.43 1.02 -13.34
CA VAL A 154 14.80 0.36 -12.07
C VAL A 154 14.29 -1.08 -11.85
N CYS A 155 15.22 -2.00 -11.56
CA CYS A 155 15.00 -3.41 -11.18
C CYS A 155 13.84 -3.65 -10.20
N GLU A 156 13.59 -2.71 -9.28
CA GLU A 156 12.52 -2.75 -8.27
C GLU A 156 11.12 -3.04 -8.83
N ARG A 157 10.76 -2.52 -10.01
CA ARG A 157 9.43 -2.72 -10.61
C ARG A 157 9.19 -4.16 -11.05
N LYS A 158 10.17 -4.70 -11.77
CA LYS A 158 10.14 -6.08 -12.25
C LYS A 158 10.19 -7.04 -11.07
N ASP A 159 11.08 -6.77 -10.11
CA ASP A 159 11.25 -7.59 -8.91
C ASP A 159 9.98 -7.61 -8.05
N ALA A 160 9.27 -6.48 -7.92
CA ALA A 160 7.99 -6.40 -7.21
C ALA A 160 6.89 -7.23 -7.88
N LEU A 161 6.76 -7.14 -9.21
CA LEU A 161 5.79 -7.93 -9.96
C LEU A 161 6.10 -9.44 -9.92
N GLU A 162 7.36 -9.81 -10.10
CA GLU A 162 7.81 -11.21 -10.00
C GLU A 162 7.63 -11.74 -8.57
N SER A 163 7.91 -10.93 -7.55
CA SER A 163 7.64 -11.25 -6.15
C SER A 163 6.15 -11.54 -5.93
N CYS A 164 5.25 -10.71 -6.47
CA CYS A 164 3.81 -10.94 -6.38
C CYS A 164 3.38 -12.27 -7.02
N ILE A 165 3.92 -12.58 -8.19
CA ILE A 165 3.57 -13.81 -8.91
C ILE A 165 4.05 -15.05 -8.14
N ASN A 166 5.32 -15.03 -7.71
CA ASN A 166 5.94 -16.18 -7.08
C ASN A 166 5.33 -16.46 -5.69
N TRP A 167 5.22 -15.43 -4.84
CA TRP A 167 4.67 -15.61 -3.49
C TRP A 167 3.20 -16.05 -3.51
N ARG A 168 2.41 -15.53 -4.45
CA ARG A 168 1.01 -15.95 -4.58
C ARG A 168 0.92 -17.42 -4.98
N ALA A 169 1.73 -17.84 -5.96
CA ALA A 169 1.76 -19.23 -6.40
C ALA A 169 2.14 -20.18 -5.26
N ASP A 170 3.13 -19.81 -4.44
CA ASP A 170 3.56 -20.58 -3.28
C ASP A 170 2.45 -20.69 -2.23
N LEU A 171 1.77 -19.58 -1.88
CA LEU A 171 0.66 -19.59 -0.92
C LEU A 171 -0.53 -20.42 -1.40
N VAL A 172 -0.93 -20.28 -2.66
CA VAL A 172 -2.01 -21.07 -3.25
C VAL A 172 -1.66 -22.56 -3.24
N ALA A 173 -0.44 -22.92 -3.64
CA ALA A 173 0.00 -24.31 -3.60
C ALA A 173 0.01 -24.89 -2.19
N ASN A 174 0.40 -24.11 -1.18
CA ASN A 174 0.37 -24.54 0.22
C ASN A 174 -1.05 -24.75 0.75
N ILE A 175 -2.03 -23.96 0.30
CA ILE A 175 -3.45 -24.16 0.63
C ILE A 175 -3.98 -25.42 -0.06
N GLU A 176 -3.71 -25.60 -1.35
CA GLU A 176 -4.15 -26.77 -2.12
C GLU A 176 -3.58 -28.09 -1.55
N GLN A 177 -2.35 -28.04 -1.04
CA GLN A 177 -1.70 -29.17 -0.36
C GLN A 177 -2.21 -29.38 1.08
N GLY A 178 -3.01 -28.46 1.62
CA GLY A 178 -3.52 -28.50 3.00
C GLY A 178 -2.47 -28.18 4.07
N THR A 179 -1.34 -27.58 3.69
CA THR A 179 -0.26 -27.19 4.61
C THR A 179 -0.63 -25.93 5.41
N ILE A 180 -1.38 -25.03 4.80
CA ILE A 180 -1.98 -23.84 5.43
C ILE A 180 -3.46 -23.74 5.03
N THR A 181 -4.20 -22.91 5.76
CA THR A 181 -5.60 -22.53 5.44
C THR A 181 -5.69 -21.05 5.09
N ASP A 182 -6.83 -20.59 4.57
CA ASP A 182 -7.07 -19.17 4.29
C ASP A 182 -6.87 -18.29 5.53
N ASP A 183 -7.25 -18.79 6.71
CA ASP A 183 -7.13 -18.08 8.00
C ASP A 183 -5.71 -18.12 8.59
N THR A 184 -4.78 -18.85 7.96
CA THR A 184 -3.42 -18.99 8.50
C THR A 184 -2.68 -17.64 8.43
N PRO A 185 -2.18 -17.09 9.56
CA PRO A 185 -1.42 -15.85 9.56
C PRO A 185 -0.08 -16.04 8.85
N ILE A 186 0.21 -15.21 7.84
CA ILE A 186 1.49 -15.25 7.11
C ILE A 186 2.30 -14.00 7.42
N MET A 187 3.49 -14.20 7.98
CA MET A 187 4.45 -13.12 8.21
C MET A 187 5.61 -13.21 7.22
N ARG A 188 6.19 -12.05 6.90
CA ARG A 188 7.47 -12.02 6.17
C ARG A 188 8.52 -12.79 6.98
N PRO A 189 9.24 -13.77 6.39
CA PRO A 189 10.32 -14.46 7.07
C PRO A 189 11.41 -13.45 7.46
N PRO A 190 12.06 -13.63 8.62
CA PRO A 190 13.15 -12.76 9.03
C PRO A 190 14.29 -12.82 8.01
N PRO A 191 15.06 -11.74 7.83
CA PRO A 191 16.25 -11.76 6.99
C PRO A 191 17.22 -12.87 7.42
N PRO A 192 17.99 -13.46 6.50
CA PRO A 192 18.98 -14.46 6.84
C PRO A 192 19.92 -13.96 7.95
N GLY A 193 20.00 -14.68 9.08
CA GLY A 193 20.89 -14.35 10.20
C GLY A 193 20.27 -13.60 11.39
N GLN A 194 18.94 -13.44 11.46
CA GLN A 194 18.23 -12.83 12.59
C GLN A 194 17.17 -13.75 13.23
N SER A 195 17.50 -15.04 13.39
CA SER A 195 16.68 -16.03 14.12
C SER A 195 17.22 -16.28 15.52
#